data_AF-A0A1F1ZTH4-F1
#
_entry.id   AF-A0A1F1ZTH4-F1
#
_cell.length_a   1.000
_cell.length_b   1.000
_cell.length_c   1.000
_cell.angle_alpha   90.00
_cell.angle_beta   90.00
_cell.angle_gamma   90.00
#
_symmetry.space_group_name_H-M   'P 1'
#
loop_
_entity.id
_entity.type
_entity.pdbx_description
1 polymer ?
#
loop_
_entity_poly.entity_id
_entity_poly.type
_entity_poly.pdbx_seq_one_letter_code
_entity_poly.pdbx_strand_id
1 'polypeptide(L)'
;MTSTLPLRRASDHLRPLRIAFVAPSRYPIKEPYAGGLEAFCGTMVRALREQGHQVDMYAAVGSQGHQLDIQLPGVDWGDAPENAVDTEYPAGEREKEDCAFIALRNHLVDQDYDVVHNNSLNAWMFPSAQSQEHLPMVTTLHTPQLPEMQEAITNAGRASGAFAAVSHTTGADWITPTPVEVVPNGVNVRQWALGPGGKSAVWFGRLVPEKGAHLAIDACRERQLPLILAGRKGDHAYFKEEIAPRLKYPEVRWIGELPHDKLRQLVGNCALTVVTPRWEEPFGLVAFESMACGTPVAAFARGGLAELLAEAPACLAASDSVPALADAIDRARTFDRRKVRNWVVARHSLTQTAQRYIQLYREVMVR
;
A
#
# COMPACT_ATOMS: atom_id res chain seq x y z
N MET A 1 42.98 25.54 3.43
CA MET A 1 42.71 24.48 4.42
C MET A 1 41.73 23.50 3.80
N THR A 2 42.26 22.44 3.20
CA THR A 2 41.50 21.39 2.53
C THR A 2 40.83 20.51 3.60
N SER A 3 39.52 20.67 3.77
CA SER A 3 38.70 19.80 4.61
C SER A 3 38.55 18.45 3.93
N THR A 4 39.34 17.48 4.37
CA THR A 4 39.18 16.07 4.03
C THR A 4 37.97 15.52 4.79
N LEU A 5 36.87 15.32 4.08
CA LEU A 5 35.75 14.50 4.55
C LEU A 5 36.29 13.10 4.95
N PRO A 6 35.98 12.60 6.15
CA PRO A 6 36.47 11.29 6.57
C PRO A 6 35.86 10.19 5.70
N LEU A 7 36.73 9.38 5.11
CA LEU A 7 36.39 8.14 4.40
C LEU A 7 35.56 7.24 5.33
N ARG A 8 34.30 6.96 4.95
CA ARG A 8 33.40 6.02 5.65
C ARG A 8 34.09 4.65 5.77
N ARG A 9 34.15 4.07 6.97
CA ARG A 9 34.68 2.72 7.19
C ARG A 9 33.66 1.70 6.69
N ALA A 10 34.12 0.67 5.97
CA ALA A 10 33.28 -0.41 5.44
C ALA A 10 32.42 -1.14 6.50
N SER A 11 32.78 -1.04 7.79
CA SER A 11 32.07 -1.63 8.93
C SER A 11 30.74 -0.93 9.27
N ASP A 12 30.54 0.33 8.89
CA ASP A 12 29.30 1.08 9.21
C ASP A 12 28.11 0.61 8.36
N HIS A 13 28.35 -0.07 7.24
CA HIS A 13 27.29 -0.56 6.34
C HIS A 13 26.62 -1.86 6.82
N LEU A 14 26.96 -2.38 8.00
CA LEU A 14 26.45 -3.66 8.49
C LEU A 14 25.81 -3.58 9.88
N ARG A 15 25.84 -2.43 10.55
CA ARG A 15 25.17 -2.31 11.85
C ARG A 15 23.65 -2.27 11.69
N PRO A 16 22.89 -2.81 12.66
CA PRO A 16 21.46 -2.54 12.80
C PRO A 16 21.17 -1.03 12.81
N LEU A 17 20.13 -0.62 12.07
CA LEU A 17 19.59 0.73 12.10
C LEU A 17 18.52 0.83 13.19
N ARG A 18 18.41 2.01 13.80
CA ARG A 18 17.29 2.44 14.64
C ARG A 18 16.34 3.27 13.78
N ILE A 19 15.16 2.72 13.50
CA ILE A 19 14.20 3.27 12.53
C ILE A 19 12.93 3.67 13.28
N ALA A 20 12.55 4.95 13.20
CA ALA A 20 11.19 5.37 13.52
C ALA A 20 10.31 5.17 12.29
N PHE A 21 9.35 4.25 12.36
CA PHE A 21 8.42 3.98 11.28
C PHE A 21 7.07 4.62 11.59
N VAL A 22 6.72 5.67 10.87
CA VAL A 22 5.48 6.43 11.10
C VAL A 22 4.41 5.94 10.14
N ALA A 23 3.35 5.34 10.68
CA ALA A 23 2.21 4.81 9.94
C ALA A 23 1.10 5.88 9.79
N PRO A 24 0.09 5.67 8.92
CA PRO A 24 -1.13 6.49 8.96
C PRO A 24 -1.87 6.34 10.30
N SER A 25 -2.60 7.38 10.69
CA SER A 25 -3.38 7.40 11.94
C SER A 25 -4.79 6.84 11.77
N ARG A 26 -5.36 6.83 10.56
CA ARG A 26 -6.79 6.52 10.36
C ARG A 26 -7.21 5.12 10.84
N TYR A 27 -6.45 4.10 10.49
CA TYR A 27 -6.78 2.71 10.82
C TYR A 27 -5.64 2.00 11.57
N PRO A 28 -5.97 1.09 12.51
CA PRO A 28 -4.97 0.27 13.18
C PRO A 28 -4.21 -0.64 12.20
N ILE A 29 -2.89 -0.72 12.37
CA ILE A 29 -2.01 -1.62 11.63
C ILE A 29 -2.11 -3.03 12.22
N LYS A 30 -3.13 -3.78 11.78
CA LYS A 30 -3.35 -5.20 12.13
C LYS A 30 -4.14 -5.92 11.05
N GLU A 31 -4.04 -7.25 11.02
CA GLU A 31 -4.84 -8.09 10.13
C GLU A 31 -6.26 -8.32 10.71
N PRO A 32 -7.31 -8.36 9.88
CA PRO A 32 -7.32 -7.97 8.45
C PRO A 32 -7.07 -6.46 8.30
N TYR A 33 -6.20 -6.10 7.35
CA TYR A 33 -5.82 -4.70 7.15
C TYR A 33 -6.96 -3.92 6.50
N ALA A 34 -7.15 -2.67 6.93
CA ALA A 34 -8.20 -1.80 6.38
C ALA A 34 -7.98 -1.46 4.90
N GLY A 35 -6.71 -1.38 4.46
CA GLY A 35 -6.30 -1.05 3.11
C GLY A 35 -4.85 -1.43 2.80
N GLY A 36 -4.40 -1.04 1.60
CA GLY A 36 -3.06 -1.36 1.10
C GLY A 36 -1.94 -0.63 1.85
N LEU A 37 -2.21 0.58 2.36
CA LEU A 37 -1.25 1.34 3.14
C LEU A 37 -0.99 0.69 4.50
N GLU A 38 -2.04 0.23 5.18
CA GLU A 38 -1.92 -0.51 6.45
C GLU A 38 -1.19 -1.84 6.23
N ALA A 39 -1.51 -2.54 5.14
CA ALA A 39 -0.82 -3.77 4.77
C ALA A 39 0.67 -3.53 4.47
N PHE A 40 1.01 -2.46 3.75
CA PHE A 40 2.40 -2.04 3.53
C PHE A 40 3.12 -1.80 4.86
N CYS A 41 2.58 -0.95 5.74
CA CYS A 41 3.21 -0.61 7.00
C CYS A 41 3.45 -1.86 7.87
N GLY A 42 2.41 -2.70 8.04
CA GLY A 42 2.51 -3.91 8.85
C GLY A 42 3.50 -4.94 8.30
N THR A 43 3.56 -5.12 6.97
CA THR A 43 4.49 -6.07 6.36
C THR A 43 5.92 -5.53 6.30
N MET A 44 6.10 -4.25 6.01
CA MET A 44 7.40 -3.60 5.91
C MET A 44 8.11 -3.54 7.27
N VAL A 45 7.39 -3.19 8.35
CA VAL A 45 7.94 -3.20 9.72
C VAL A 45 8.42 -4.60 10.11
N ARG A 46 7.64 -5.65 9.81
CA ARG A 46 8.07 -7.04 10.04
C ARG A 46 9.33 -7.37 9.23
N ALA A 47 9.38 -7.01 7.96
CA ALA A 47 10.52 -7.30 7.08
C ALA A 47 11.81 -6.60 7.50
N LEU A 48 11.72 -5.35 7.97
CA LEU A 48 12.87 -4.61 8.53
C LEU A 48 13.38 -5.25 9.82
N ARG A 49 12.46 -5.65 10.73
CA ARG A 49 12.81 -6.36 11.96
C ARG A 49 13.43 -7.74 11.68
N GLU A 50 12.90 -8.49 10.72
CA GLU A 50 13.46 -9.77 10.27
C GLU A 50 14.87 -9.64 9.67
N GLN A 51 15.21 -8.46 9.13
CA GLN A 51 16.57 -8.14 8.66
C GLN A 51 17.49 -7.60 9.76
N GLY A 52 17.05 -7.65 11.03
CA GLY A 52 17.86 -7.33 12.19
C GLY A 52 17.91 -5.84 12.57
N HIS A 53 17.02 -5.02 12.02
CA HIS A 53 16.92 -3.60 12.40
C HIS A 53 15.98 -3.40 13.59
N GLN A 54 16.27 -2.37 14.40
CA GLN A 54 15.38 -1.92 15.46
C GLN A 54 14.37 -0.97 14.84
N VAL A 55 13.09 -1.32 14.94
CA VAL A 55 12.01 -0.56 14.31
C VAL A 55 10.94 -0.25 15.33
N ASP A 56 10.79 1.04 15.60
CA ASP A 56 9.77 1.60 16.48
C ASP A 56 8.65 2.14 15.60
N MET A 57 7.51 1.43 15.62
CA MET A 57 6.36 1.79 14.79
C MET A 57 5.43 2.70 15.57
N TYR A 58 5.22 3.92 15.09
CA TYR A 58 4.24 4.87 15.61
C TYR A 58 2.99 4.78 14.75
N ALA A 59 1.87 4.36 15.34
CA ALA A 59 0.67 3.99 14.61
C ALA A 59 -0.60 4.26 15.43
N ALA A 60 -1.76 4.11 14.78
CA ALA A 60 -3.05 4.27 15.40
C ALA A 60 -3.26 3.33 16.60
N VAL A 61 -4.01 3.77 17.61
CA VAL A 61 -4.43 2.96 18.76
C VAL A 61 -4.98 1.60 18.29
N GLY A 62 -4.56 0.53 18.94
CA GLY A 62 -4.99 -0.84 18.60
C GLY A 62 -4.21 -1.50 17.46
N SER A 63 -3.14 -0.86 16.97
CA SER A 63 -2.16 -1.47 16.04
C SER A 63 -1.33 -2.57 16.71
N GLN A 64 -0.87 -3.56 15.97
CA GLN A 64 -0.05 -4.64 16.51
C GLN A 64 1.44 -4.29 16.52
N GLY A 65 2.08 -4.34 17.69
CA GLY A 65 3.54 -4.15 17.82
C GLY A 65 4.02 -2.71 17.57
N HIS A 66 3.18 -1.73 17.90
CA HIS A 66 3.47 -0.30 17.86
C HIS A 66 3.99 0.22 19.22
N GLN A 67 4.64 1.37 19.21
CA GLN A 67 5.09 2.08 20.41
C GLN A 67 3.89 2.64 21.17
N LEU A 68 3.90 2.49 22.50
CA LEU A 68 2.79 2.90 23.35
C LEU A 68 2.94 4.30 23.94
N ASP A 69 4.16 4.85 23.91
CA ASP A 69 4.48 6.16 24.49
C ASP A 69 3.84 7.30 23.69
N ILE A 70 3.74 7.14 22.37
CA ILE A 70 2.99 8.03 21.48
C ILE A 70 2.10 7.19 20.57
N GLN A 71 0.80 7.31 20.77
CA GLN A 71 -0.23 6.62 19.99
C GLN A 71 -1.00 7.63 19.16
N LEU A 72 -1.22 7.30 17.89
CA LEU A 72 -2.04 8.12 17.01
C LEU A 72 -3.53 7.80 17.28
N PRO A 73 -4.42 8.80 17.30
CA PRO A 73 -5.75 8.65 17.90
C PRO A 73 -6.71 7.73 17.13
N GLY A 74 -6.46 7.42 15.86
CA GLY A 74 -7.53 6.87 15.02
C GLY A 74 -8.44 7.98 14.50
N VAL A 75 -9.59 7.59 13.93
CA VAL A 75 -10.72 8.48 13.66
C VAL A 75 -11.94 7.91 14.39
N ASP A 76 -12.49 8.67 15.32
CA ASP A 76 -13.72 8.33 16.03
C ASP A 76 -14.94 8.80 15.24
N TRP A 77 -15.69 7.84 14.69
CA TRP A 77 -16.92 8.09 13.93
C TRP A 77 -18.18 8.12 14.83
N GLY A 78 -18.02 8.07 16.15
CA GLY A 78 -19.11 8.06 17.11
C GLY A 78 -20.09 6.91 16.88
N ASP A 79 -21.39 7.21 16.98
CA ASP A 79 -22.47 6.24 16.85
C ASP A 79 -22.83 5.88 15.39
N ALA A 80 -22.10 6.40 14.39
CA ALA A 80 -22.37 6.17 12.98
C ALA A 80 -21.15 5.62 12.20
N PRO A 81 -20.55 4.49 12.64
CA PRO A 81 -19.38 3.88 11.98
C PRO A 81 -19.65 3.45 10.53
N GLU A 82 -20.91 3.28 10.13
CA GLU A 82 -21.33 3.00 8.76
C GLU A 82 -21.06 4.16 7.78
N ASN A 83 -20.90 5.39 8.29
CA ASN A 83 -20.54 6.57 7.52
C ASN A 83 -19.03 6.73 7.36
N ALA A 84 -18.23 5.80 7.90
CA ALA A 84 -16.78 5.87 7.81
C ALA A 84 -16.34 5.81 6.33
N VAL A 85 -15.73 6.91 5.88
CA VAL A 85 -15.12 7.04 4.56
C VAL A 85 -13.63 7.35 4.71
N ASP A 86 -12.84 7.06 3.68
CA ASP A 86 -11.38 7.16 3.77
C ASP A 86 -10.84 8.59 3.64
N THR A 87 -11.66 9.54 3.17
CA THR A 87 -11.25 10.90 2.81
C THR A 87 -11.78 12.00 3.72
N GLU A 88 -12.79 11.72 4.53
CA GLU A 88 -13.44 12.73 5.38
C GLU A 88 -13.12 12.49 6.86
N TYR A 89 -13.34 13.53 7.66
CA TYR A 89 -13.16 13.52 9.11
C TYR A 89 -14.44 14.04 9.77
N PRO A 90 -14.93 13.39 10.83
CA PRO A 90 -15.87 14.00 11.76
C PRO A 90 -15.28 15.28 12.37
N ALA A 91 -16.16 16.19 12.82
CA ALA A 91 -15.74 17.46 13.40
C ALA A 91 -14.78 17.26 14.57
N GLY A 92 -13.61 17.92 14.55
CA GLY A 92 -12.60 17.83 15.60
C GLY A 92 -11.62 16.67 15.46
N GLU A 93 -11.92 15.64 14.66
CA GLU A 93 -11.03 14.48 14.52
C GLU A 93 -9.76 14.82 13.74
N ARG A 94 -9.85 15.74 12.77
CA ARG A 94 -8.69 16.19 12.02
C ARG A 94 -7.72 16.98 12.90
N GLU A 95 -8.23 17.87 13.74
CA GLU A 95 -7.42 18.68 14.66
C GLU A 95 -6.76 17.81 15.74
N LYS A 96 -7.44 16.75 16.19
CA LYS A 96 -6.84 15.75 17.10
C LYS A 96 -5.70 14.98 16.43
N GLU A 97 -5.89 14.55 15.19
CA GLU A 97 -4.85 13.88 14.40
C GLU A 97 -3.63 14.80 14.22
N ASP A 98 -3.85 16.04 13.82
CA ASP A 98 -2.80 17.05 13.65
C ASP A 98 -2.02 17.30 14.96
N CYS A 99 -2.70 17.47 16.09
CA CYS A 99 -2.07 17.58 17.40
C CYS A 99 -1.19 16.37 17.73
N ALA A 100 -1.64 15.16 17.40
CA ALA A 100 -0.87 13.93 17.63
C ALA A 100 0.39 13.87 16.77
N PHE A 101 0.33 14.29 15.50
CA PHE A 101 1.50 14.35 14.63
C PHE A 101 2.49 15.45 15.02
N ILE A 102 2.02 16.59 15.52
CA ILE A 102 2.90 17.63 16.11
C ILE A 102 3.65 17.06 17.32
N ALA A 103 2.94 16.40 18.23
CA ALA A 103 3.55 15.76 19.41
C ALA A 103 4.54 14.65 19.02
N LEU A 104 4.18 13.81 18.04
CA LEU A 104 5.05 12.77 17.51
C LEU A 104 6.33 13.37 16.92
N ARG A 105 6.23 14.37 16.06
CA ARG A 105 7.41 14.99 15.44
C ARG A 105 8.35 15.58 16.50
N ASN A 106 7.81 16.32 17.47
CA ASN A 106 8.62 16.86 18.57
C ASN A 106 9.34 15.76 19.36
N HIS A 107 8.64 14.67 19.66
CA HIS A 107 9.28 13.51 20.28
C HIS A 107 10.39 12.90 19.42
N LEU A 108 10.18 12.76 18.11
CA LEU A 108 11.18 12.20 17.19
C LEU A 108 12.43 13.07 17.08
N VAL A 109 12.31 14.39 17.21
CA VAL A 109 13.46 15.32 17.26
C VAL A 109 14.34 15.06 18.48
N ASP A 110 13.73 14.70 19.60
CA ASP A 110 14.44 14.39 20.85
C ASP A 110 14.99 12.95 20.90
N GLN A 111 14.73 12.13 19.88
CA GLN A 111 15.21 10.75 19.79
C GLN A 111 16.41 10.58 18.87
N ASP A 112 17.30 9.67 19.23
CA ASP A 112 18.49 9.29 18.44
C ASP A 112 18.16 8.17 17.42
N TYR A 113 17.26 8.48 16.48
CA TYR A 113 16.96 7.60 15.35
C TYR A 113 17.92 7.83 14.19
N ASP A 114 18.36 6.74 13.55
CA ASP A 114 19.15 6.81 12.33
C ASP A 114 18.31 7.39 11.17
N VAL A 115 17.03 7.03 11.12
CA VAL A 115 16.11 7.45 10.07
C VAL A 115 14.67 7.44 10.56
N VAL A 116 13.88 8.39 10.07
CA VAL A 116 12.41 8.41 10.17
C VAL A 116 11.83 7.98 8.82
N HIS A 117 11.12 6.87 8.76
CA HIS A 117 10.36 6.47 7.58
C HIS A 117 8.91 6.90 7.73
N ASN A 118 8.58 8.02 7.10
CA ASN A 118 7.25 8.59 7.09
C ASN A 118 6.37 7.95 6.02
N ASN A 119 5.27 7.36 6.45
CA ASN A 119 4.18 6.84 5.61
C ASN A 119 2.83 7.43 6.01
N SER A 120 2.83 8.49 6.84
CA SER A 120 1.61 9.19 7.18
C SER A 120 1.16 10.10 6.03
N LEU A 121 -0.12 10.45 6.05
CA LEU A 121 -0.74 11.40 5.14
C LEU A 121 -0.97 12.74 5.85
N ASN A 122 -0.03 13.15 6.70
CA ASN A 122 -0.17 14.33 7.55
C ASN A 122 0.95 15.36 7.34
N ALA A 123 0.57 16.61 7.10
CA ALA A 123 1.47 17.72 6.81
C ALA A 123 2.41 18.08 7.98
N TRP A 124 2.02 17.77 9.21
CA TRP A 124 2.77 18.15 10.42
C TRP A 124 4.02 17.30 10.67
N MET A 125 4.29 16.29 9.84
CA MET A 125 5.57 15.57 9.84
C MET A 125 6.71 16.40 9.22
N PHE A 126 6.40 17.44 8.44
CA PHE A 126 7.40 18.32 7.84
C PHE A 126 7.72 19.51 8.77
N PRO A 127 8.88 20.17 8.61
CA PRO A 127 9.20 21.41 9.33
C PRO A 127 8.06 22.44 9.28
N SER A 128 7.71 23.00 10.43
CA SER A 128 6.66 24.02 10.58
C SER A 128 7.00 24.95 11.76
N ALA A 129 6.13 25.95 12.02
CA ALA A 129 6.30 26.82 13.19
C ALA A 129 6.24 26.06 14.54
N GLN A 130 5.65 24.86 14.56
CA GLN A 130 5.54 24.03 15.78
C GLN A 130 6.77 23.15 16.02
N SER A 131 7.59 22.91 15.00
CA SER A 131 8.75 22.02 15.04
C SER A 131 9.61 22.27 13.79
N GLN A 132 10.74 22.97 13.95
CA GLN A 132 11.56 23.47 12.81
C GLN A 132 12.74 22.55 12.48
N GLU A 133 13.08 21.65 13.40
CA GLU A 133 14.27 20.82 13.37
C GLU A 133 14.24 19.82 12.23
N HIS A 134 15.39 19.54 11.64
CA HIS A 134 15.49 18.58 10.56
C HIS A 134 15.50 17.14 11.11
N LEU A 135 14.70 16.25 10.52
CA LEU A 135 14.74 14.81 10.77
C LEU A 135 15.44 14.10 9.60
N PRO A 136 16.28 13.07 9.83
CA PRO A 136 16.78 12.22 8.75
C PRO A 136 15.62 11.38 8.18
N MET A 137 14.81 11.98 7.31
CA MET A 137 13.50 11.45 6.96
C MET A 137 13.42 10.99 5.51
N VAL A 138 12.79 9.83 5.31
CA VAL A 138 12.28 9.36 4.02
C VAL A 138 10.77 9.36 4.09
N THR A 139 10.09 10.09 3.21
CA THR A 139 8.63 10.01 3.05
C THR A 139 8.29 9.15 1.84
N THR A 140 7.46 8.11 2.01
CA THR A 140 6.91 7.35 0.88
C THR A 140 5.54 7.85 0.47
N LEU A 141 5.41 8.18 -0.80
CA LEU A 141 4.19 8.66 -1.45
C LEU A 141 3.37 7.46 -1.92
N HIS A 142 2.19 7.27 -1.29
CA HIS A 142 1.28 6.15 -1.52
C HIS A 142 -0.01 6.53 -2.26
N THR A 143 -0.30 7.82 -2.37
CA THR A 143 -1.53 8.38 -2.94
C THR A 143 -1.21 9.49 -3.93
N PRO A 144 -2.17 9.93 -4.75
CA PRO A 144 -2.09 11.21 -5.43
C PRO A 144 -1.82 12.37 -4.45
N GLN A 145 -1.43 13.51 -5.00
CA GLN A 145 -1.07 14.71 -4.24
C GLN A 145 -2.18 15.13 -3.26
N LEU A 146 -1.77 15.42 -2.03
CA LEU A 146 -2.64 16.01 -1.00
C LEU A 146 -2.25 17.50 -0.84
N PRO A 147 -3.17 18.46 -1.05
CA PRO A 147 -2.84 19.88 -1.09
C PRO A 147 -2.07 20.40 0.13
N GLU A 148 -2.53 20.08 1.34
CA GLU A 148 -1.89 20.54 2.58
C GLU A 148 -0.48 19.94 2.76
N MET A 149 -0.32 18.66 2.40
CA MET A 149 0.97 17.98 2.47
C MET A 149 1.94 18.52 1.43
N GLN A 150 1.46 18.84 0.21
CA GLN A 150 2.24 19.49 -0.83
C GLN A 150 2.69 20.90 -0.40
N GLU A 151 1.82 21.67 0.23
CA GLU A 151 2.16 23.00 0.75
C GLU A 151 3.26 22.90 1.82
N ALA A 152 3.14 21.96 2.76
CA ALA A 152 4.15 21.72 3.79
C ALA A 152 5.50 21.30 3.20
N ILE A 153 5.51 20.39 2.21
CA ILE A 153 6.73 20.00 1.48
C ILE A 153 7.37 21.21 0.78
N THR A 154 6.55 22.04 0.13
CA THR A 154 6.99 23.25 -0.59
C THR A 154 7.64 24.25 0.38
N ASN A 155 7.00 24.50 1.52
CA ASN A 155 7.49 25.43 2.54
C ASN A 155 8.78 24.92 3.21
N ALA A 156 8.88 23.62 3.48
CA ALA A 156 10.07 23.03 4.06
C ALA A 156 11.24 22.95 3.07
N GLY A 157 10.97 22.92 1.76
CA GLY A 157 11.99 22.74 0.74
C GLY A 157 12.83 21.50 1.04
N ARG A 158 14.16 21.58 0.86
CA ARG A 158 15.08 20.45 1.13
C ARG A 158 15.03 19.94 2.58
N ALA A 159 14.53 20.71 3.53
CA ALA A 159 14.39 20.26 4.91
C ALA A 159 13.24 19.25 5.11
N SER A 160 12.43 18.98 4.08
CA SER A 160 11.41 17.92 4.10
C SER A 160 11.98 16.50 3.99
N GLY A 161 13.28 16.35 3.72
CA GLY A 161 13.96 15.06 3.62
C GLY A 161 13.97 14.48 2.20
N ALA A 162 14.10 13.16 2.10
CA ALA A 162 14.04 12.43 0.84
C ALA A 162 12.66 11.82 0.59
N PHE A 163 12.38 11.51 -0.67
CA PHE A 163 11.09 11.01 -1.10
C PHE A 163 11.25 9.69 -1.85
N ALA A 164 10.36 8.76 -1.53
CA ALA A 164 10.13 7.55 -2.32
C ALA A 164 8.69 7.54 -2.84
N ALA A 165 8.42 6.81 -3.92
CA ALA A 165 7.05 6.57 -4.39
C ALA A 165 6.88 5.11 -4.81
N VAL A 166 5.65 4.61 -4.70
CA VAL A 166 5.32 3.21 -5.03
C VAL A 166 5.25 2.93 -6.54
N SER A 167 5.24 3.98 -7.38
CA SER A 167 5.32 3.93 -8.84
C SER A 167 5.82 5.27 -9.39
N HIS A 168 6.27 5.31 -10.66
CA HIS A 168 6.59 6.57 -11.32
C HIS A 168 5.36 7.45 -11.47
N THR A 169 4.21 6.85 -11.78
CA THR A 169 2.92 7.56 -11.89
C THR A 169 2.58 8.30 -10.61
N THR A 170 2.64 7.63 -9.44
CA THR A 170 2.40 8.29 -8.16
C THR A 170 3.45 9.35 -7.85
N GLY A 171 4.73 9.09 -8.13
CA GLY A 171 5.79 10.07 -7.90
C GLY A 171 5.62 11.35 -8.73
N ALA A 172 5.11 11.24 -9.96
CA ALA A 172 4.93 12.36 -10.87
C ALA A 172 3.82 13.34 -10.46
N ASP A 173 2.86 12.90 -9.63
CA ASP A 173 1.81 13.77 -9.08
C ASP A 173 2.33 14.78 -8.04
N TRP A 174 3.53 14.54 -7.48
CA TRP A 174 4.08 15.35 -6.40
C TRP A 174 5.21 16.25 -6.87
N ILE A 175 5.29 17.45 -6.28
CA ILE A 175 6.40 18.38 -6.52
C ILE A 175 7.32 18.35 -5.31
N THR A 176 8.45 17.66 -5.43
CA THR A 176 9.41 17.46 -4.35
C THR A 176 10.70 18.27 -4.57
N PRO A 177 11.40 18.69 -3.50
CA PRO A 177 12.66 19.45 -3.58
C PRO A 177 13.86 18.61 -4.03
N THR A 178 13.71 17.29 -4.04
CA THR A 178 14.71 16.28 -4.43
C THR A 178 14.04 15.25 -5.34
N PRO A 179 14.79 14.56 -6.22
CA PRO A 179 14.23 13.49 -7.03
C PRO A 179 13.56 12.41 -6.17
N VAL A 180 12.40 11.94 -6.61
CA VAL A 180 11.67 10.85 -5.97
C VAL A 180 12.28 9.51 -6.40
N GLU A 181 12.70 8.68 -5.44
CA GLU A 181 13.11 7.31 -5.73
C GLU A 181 11.88 6.40 -5.87
N VAL A 182 11.75 5.69 -6.99
CA VAL A 182 10.64 4.75 -7.16
C VAL A 182 11.00 3.41 -6.52
N VAL A 183 10.33 3.11 -5.40
CA VAL A 183 10.47 1.86 -4.65
C VAL A 183 9.10 1.17 -4.63
N PRO A 184 8.80 0.31 -5.62
CA PRO A 184 7.53 -0.39 -5.66
C PRO A 184 7.33 -1.28 -4.44
N ASN A 185 6.08 -1.38 -3.98
CA ASN A 185 5.72 -2.22 -2.85
C ASN A 185 6.15 -3.68 -3.06
N GLY A 186 6.43 -4.36 -1.95
CA GLY A 186 6.84 -5.75 -1.95
C GLY A 186 5.77 -6.66 -1.37
N VAL A 187 5.75 -7.91 -1.84
CA VAL A 187 4.83 -8.96 -1.38
C VAL A 187 5.59 -9.97 -0.53
N ASN A 188 4.98 -10.40 0.58
CA ASN A 188 5.51 -11.52 1.36
C ASN A 188 5.29 -12.84 0.60
N VAL A 189 6.21 -13.19 -0.29
CA VAL A 189 6.15 -14.37 -1.15
C VAL A 189 6.29 -15.71 -0.41
N ARG A 190 6.63 -15.68 0.89
CA ARG A 190 6.59 -16.85 1.76
C ARG A 190 5.16 -17.16 2.21
N GLN A 191 4.38 -16.13 2.54
CA GLN A 191 2.97 -16.28 2.92
C GLN A 191 2.07 -16.43 1.69
N TRP A 192 2.22 -15.57 0.69
CA TRP A 192 1.57 -15.68 -0.62
C TRP A 192 2.30 -16.73 -1.47
N ALA A 193 2.08 -18.00 -1.11
CA ALA A 193 2.74 -19.17 -1.70
C ALA A 193 2.03 -19.67 -2.97
N LEU A 194 2.77 -20.36 -3.85
CA LEU A 194 2.21 -20.96 -5.07
C LEU A 194 1.01 -21.86 -4.71
N GLY A 195 -0.18 -21.49 -5.19
CA GLY A 195 -1.39 -22.29 -5.03
C GLY A 195 -1.61 -23.25 -6.21
N PRO A 196 -2.49 -24.25 -6.03
CA PRO A 196 -2.75 -25.28 -7.05
C PRO A 196 -3.50 -24.74 -8.28
N GLY A 197 -4.10 -23.55 -8.18
CA GLY A 197 -5.03 -23.03 -9.18
C GLY A 197 -6.41 -23.66 -9.05
N GLY A 198 -7.30 -23.29 -9.96
CA GLY A 198 -8.66 -23.82 -9.97
C GLY A 198 -9.45 -23.34 -11.17
N LYS A 199 -10.78 -23.24 -11.01
CA LYS A 199 -11.71 -22.95 -12.11
C LYS A 199 -12.34 -21.56 -12.04
N SER A 200 -12.42 -20.98 -10.85
CA SER A 200 -13.07 -19.68 -10.62
C SER A 200 -12.08 -18.53 -10.71
N ALA A 201 -12.53 -17.38 -11.19
CA ALA A 201 -11.87 -16.10 -10.94
C ALA A 201 -12.07 -15.65 -9.48
N VAL A 202 -11.17 -14.79 -9.01
CA VAL A 202 -11.35 -14.03 -7.78
C VAL A 202 -11.24 -12.55 -8.04
N TRP A 203 -12.01 -11.77 -7.31
CA TRP A 203 -11.80 -10.34 -7.10
C TRP A 203 -11.77 -10.11 -5.60
N PHE A 204 -10.82 -9.33 -5.11
CA PHE A 204 -10.77 -9.02 -3.68
C PHE A 204 -10.29 -7.62 -3.38
N GLY A 205 -10.84 -7.05 -2.30
CA GLY A 205 -10.61 -5.68 -1.87
C GLY A 205 -11.88 -5.07 -1.27
N ARG A 206 -11.80 -3.79 -0.88
CA ARG A 206 -12.97 -3.02 -0.42
C ARG A 206 -13.99 -2.92 -1.54
N LEU A 207 -15.24 -3.28 -1.28
CA LEU A 207 -16.35 -3.07 -2.23
C LEU A 207 -16.75 -1.59 -2.19
N VAL A 208 -16.07 -0.79 -3.01
CA VAL A 208 -16.25 0.67 -3.19
C VAL A 208 -16.23 1.04 -4.67
N PRO A 209 -16.83 2.18 -5.09
CA PRO A 209 -16.88 2.58 -6.49
C PRO A 209 -15.52 2.62 -7.19
N GLU A 210 -14.50 3.15 -6.52
CA GLU A 210 -13.12 3.29 -7.03
C GLU A 210 -12.44 1.94 -7.36
N LYS A 211 -12.90 0.82 -6.79
CA LYS A 211 -12.34 -0.53 -7.06
C LYS A 211 -13.14 -1.34 -8.09
N GLY A 212 -14.30 -0.82 -8.54
CA GLY A 212 -14.97 -1.30 -9.75
C GLY A 212 -15.43 -2.76 -9.78
N ALA A 213 -15.72 -3.40 -8.65
CA ALA A 213 -16.09 -4.83 -8.57
C ALA A 213 -17.25 -5.24 -9.52
N HIS A 214 -18.23 -4.36 -9.77
CA HIS A 214 -19.30 -4.62 -10.74
C HIS A 214 -18.79 -4.90 -12.15
N LEU A 215 -17.71 -4.24 -12.58
CA LEU A 215 -17.09 -4.45 -13.90
C LEU A 215 -16.41 -5.82 -13.99
N ALA A 216 -15.82 -6.30 -12.88
CA ALA A 216 -15.27 -7.64 -12.81
C ALA A 216 -16.38 -8.71 -12.91
N ILE A 217 -17.53 -8.47 -12.25
CA ILE A 217 -18.70 -9.35 -12.36
C ILE A 217 -19.19 -9.40 -13.79
N ASP A 218 -19.41 -8.24 -14.41
CA ASP A 218 -19.96 -8.16 -15.77
C ASP A 218 -19.02 -8.84 -16.79
N ALA A 219 -17.71 -8.64 -16.68
CA ALA A 219 -16.72 -9.28 -17.56
C ALA A 219 -16.65 -10.81 -17.38
N CYS A 220 -16.72 -11.30 -16.13
CA CYS A 220 -16.75 -12.74 -15.87
C CYS A 220 -18.04 -13.39 -16.39
N ARG A 221 -19.17 -12.67 -16.31
CA ARG A 221 -20.46 -13.15 -16.80
C ARG A 221 -20.50 -13.32 -18.31
N GLU A 222 -19.87 -12.42 -19.08
CA GLU A 222 -19.74 -12.59 -20.54
C GLU A 222 -19.07 -13.93 -20.91
N ARG A 223 -18.23 -14.48 -20.04
CA ARG A 223 -17.49 -15.73 -20.24
C ARG A 223 -18.01 -16.92 -19.44
N GLN A 224 -19.16 -16.76 -18.77
CA GLN A 224 -19.72 -17.77 -17.86
C GLN A 224 -18.67 -18.29 -16.85
N LEU A 225 -17.75 -17.41 -16.44
CA LEU A 225 -16.65 -17.74 -15.56
C LEU A 225 -17.10 -17.53 -14.11
N PRO A 226 -17.06 -18.56 -13.24
CA PRO A 226 -17.41 -18.38 -11.84
C PRO A 226 -16.51 -17.35 -11.18
N LEU A 227 -17.09 -16.40 -10.46
CA LEU A 227 -16.38 -15.31 -9.79
C LEU A 227 -16.66 -15.32 -8.28
N ILE A 228 -15.60 -15.31 -7.48
CA ILE A 228 -15.68 -15.15 -6.04
C ILE A 228 -15.22 -13.72 -5.69
N LEU A 229 -16.08 -12.96 -5.01
CA LEU A 229 -15.78 -11.65 -4.45
C LEU A 229 -15.46 -11.80 -2.95
N ALA A 230 -14.28 -11.34 -2.52
CA ALA A 230 -13.87 -11.32 -1.11
C ALA A 230 -13.52 -9.91 -0.65
N GLY A 231 -14.06 -9.49 0.50
CA GLY A 231 -13.81 -8.18 1.08
C GLY A 231 -15.04 -7.58 1.77
N ARG A 232 -14.78 -6.58 2.62
CA ARG A 232 -15.80 -5.82 3.35
C ARG A 232 -16.56 -4.86 2.43
N LYS A 233 -17.80 -4.53 2.82
CA LYS A 233 -18.57 -3.43 2.22
C LYS A 233 -17.92 -2.13 2.68
N GLY A 234 -17.13 -1.50 1.81
CA GLY A 234 -16.56 -0.18 2.10
C GLY A 234 -17.58 0.93 1.83
N ASP A 235 -18.49 0.71 0.88
CA ASP A 235 -19.59 1.61 0.57
C ASP A 235 -20.89 0.80 0.49
N HIS A 236 -21.83 1.13 1.37
CA HIS A 236 -23.12 0.44 1.49
C HIS A 236 -24.06 0.72 0.32
N ALA A 237 -24.04 1.95 -0.23
CA ALA A 237 -24.85 2.34 -1.37
C ALA A 237 -24.36 1.61 -2.63
N TYR A 238 -23.05 1.67 -2.88
CA TYR A 238 -22.42 0.92 -3.96
C TYR A 238 -22.68 -0.58 -3.89
N PHE A 239 -22.57 -1.18 -2.70
CA PHE A 239 -22.91 -2.60 -2.54
C PHE A 239 -24.36 -2.89 -2.91
N LYS A 240 -25.30 -2.07 -2.42
CA LYS A 240 -26.73 -2.25 -2.64
C LYS A 240 -27.13 -2.04 -4.11
N GLU A 241 -26.55 -1.05 -4.77
CA GLU A 241 -26.94 -0.63 -6.11
C GLU A 241 -26.20 -1.39 -7.21
N GLU A 242 -24.90 -1.66 -7.02
CA GLU A 242 -24.08 -2.25 -8.07
C GLU A 242 -23.78 -3.74 -7.84
N ILE A 243 -23.55 -4.17 -6.60
CA ILE A 243 -23.08 -5.53 -6.32
C ILE A 243 -24.25 -6.49 -6.06
N ALA A 244 -25.14 -6.17 -5.12
CA ALA A 244 -26.23 -7.05 -4.70
C ALA A 244 -27.16 -7.49 -5.86
N PRO A 245 -27.53 -6.64 -6.84
CA PRO A 245 -28.33 -7.06 -7.97
C PRO A 245 -27.62 -8.10 -8.85
N ARG A 246 -26.29 -8.05 -8.90
CA ARG A 246 -25.43 -8.97 -9.66
C ARG A 246 -25.11 -10.27 -8.90
N LEU A 247 -25.42 -10.37 -7.61
CA LEU A 247 -25.29 -11.63 -6.86
C LEU A 247 -26.43 -12.62 -7.14
N LYS A 248 -27.44 -12.22 -7.94
CA LYS A 248 -28.51 -13.11 -8.38
C LYS A 248 -28.04 -14.14 -9.42
N TYR A 249 -26.86 -13.95 -10.00
CA TYR A 249 -26.26 -14.88 -10.95
C TYR A 249 -25.55 -16.02 -10.19
N PRO A 250 -25.87 -17.29 -10.47
CA PRO A 250 -25.38 -18.43 -9.67
C PRO A 250 -23.85 -18.61 -9.74
N GLU A 251 -23.20 -18.07 -10.76
CA GLU A 251 -21.75 -18.11 -10.96
C GLU A 251 -21.00 -17.09 -10.08
N VAL A 252 -21.70 -16.12 -9.48
CA VAL A 252 -21.10 -15.02 -8.72
C VAL A 252 -21.39 -15.19 -7.23
N ARG A 253 -20.34 -15.19 -6.40
CA ARG A 253 -20.49 -15.33 -4.95
C ARG A 253 -19.71 -14.25 -4.22
N TRP A 254 -20.37 -13.49 -3.36
CA TRP A 254 -19.70 -12.68 -2.36
C TRP A 254 -19.61 -13.45 -1.04
N ILE A 255 -18.40 -13.56 -0.50
CA ILE A 255 -18.12 -14.36 0.70
C ILE A 255 -17.71 -13.51 1.92
N GLY A 256 -17.85 -12.19 1.82
CA GLY A 256 -17.48 -11.27 2.90
C GLY A 256 -15.97 -11.06 3.03
N GLU A 257 -15.59 -10.39 4.12
CA GLU A 257 -14.19 -10.22 4.51
C GLU A 257 -13.62 -11.54 5.05
N LEU A 258 -12.38 -11.85 4.65
CA LEU A 258 -11.69 -13.05 5.08
C LEU A 258 -10.46 -12.71 5.91
N PRO A 259 -10.16 -13.51 6.94
CA PRO A 259 -8.82 -13.56 7.51
C PRO A 259 -7.77 -13.79 6.42
N HIS A 260 -6.60 -13.17 6.58
CA HIS A 260 -5.55 -13.13 5.57
C HIS A 260 -5.04 -14.52 5.15
N ASP A 261 -4.98 -15.50 6.05
CA ASP A 261 -4.63 -16.89 5.73
C ASP A 261 -5.66 -17.54 4.80
N LYS A 262 -6.95 -17.33 5.06
CA LYS A 262 -8.05 -17.81 4.21
C LYS A 262 -8.10 -17.09 2.88
N LEU A 263 -7.83 -15.78 2.86
CA LEU A 263 -7.74 -15.02 1.61
C LEU A 263 -6.61 -15.54 0.71
N ARG A 264 -5.42 -15.78 1.26
CA ARG A 264 -4.30 -16.37 0.51
C ARG A 264 -4.65 -17.74 -0.07
N GLN A 265 -5.28 -18.59 0.75
CA GLN A 265 -5.75 -19.90 0.30
C GLN A 265 -6.76 -19.77 -0.84
N LEU A 266 -7.75 -18.89 -0.72
CA LEU A 266 -8.73 -18.63 -1.77
C LEU A 266 -8.03 -18.21 -3.07
N VAL A 267 -7.21 -17.17 -3.02
CA VAL A 267 -6.52 -16.62 -4.19
C VAL A 267 -5.65 -17.68 -4.87
N GLY A 268 -4.94 -18.51 -4.11
CA GLY A 268 -4.13 -19.61 -4.64
C GLY A 268 -4.94 -20.74 -5.30
N ASN A 269 -6.22 -20.90 -4.94
CA ASN A 269 -7.14 -21.88 -5.54
C ASN A 269 -7.95 -21.33 -6.73
N CYS A 270 -7.70 -20.08 -7.14
CA CYS A 270 -8.39 -19.47 -8.27
C CYS A 270 -7.58 -19.60 -9.58
N ALA A 271 -8.32 -19.60 -10.69
CA ALA A 271 -7.81 -19.67 -12.05
C ALA A 271 -7.10 -18.38 -12.46
N LEU A 272 -7.64 -17.23 -12.02
CA LEU A 272 -7.11 -15.89 -12.23
C LEU A 272 -7.67 -14.92 -11.18
N THR A 273 -7.07 -13.75 -11.09
CA THR A 273 -7.59 -12.60 -10.38
C THR A 273 -7.99 -11.52 -11.38
N VAL A 274 -9.13 -10.88 -11.14
CA VAL A 274 -9.61 -9.72 -11.93
C VAL A 274 -9.45 -8.46 -11.09
N VAL A 275 -8.78 -7.43 -11.63
CA VAL A 275 -8.45 -6.19 -10.89
C VAL A 275 -8.95 -4.97 -11.67
N THR A 276 -9.90 -4.23 -11.10
CA THR A 276 -10.72 -3.26 -11.85
C THR A 276 -10.70 -1.84 -11.27
N PRO A 277 -9.52 -1.22 -11.07
CA PRO A 277 -9.47 0.14 -10.54
C PRO A 277 -10.19 1.11 -11.49
N ARG A 278 -10.94 2.03 -10.89
CA ARG A 278 -11.61 3.17 -11.56
C ARG A 278 -10.96 4.51 -11.21
N TRP A 279 -9.74 4.45 -10.68
CA TRP A 279 -8.90 5.56 -10.28
C TRP A 279 -7.46 5.26 -10.68
N GLU A 280 -6.56 6.23 -10.56
CA GLU A 280 -5.13 6.04 -10.80
C GLU A 280 -4.51 5.21 -9.67
N GLU A 281 -4.67 3.88 -9.76
CA GLU A 281 -4.22 2.93 -8.75
C GLU A 281 -2.70 3.04 -8.54
N PRO A 282 -2.22 3.45 -7.35
CA PRO A 282 -0.80 3.75 -7.12
C PRO A 282 0.14 2.57 -7.33
N PHE A 283 -0.30 1.37 -6.91
CA PHE A 283 0.47 0.13 -7.00
C PHE A 283 -0.41 -1.09 -7.30
N GLY A 284 -1.48 -1.29 -6.51
CA GLY A 284 -2.39 -2.43 -6.66
C GLY A 284 -1.85 -3.74 -6.07
N LEU A 285 -1.63 -3.77 -4.75
CA LEU A 285 -1.09 -4.93 -4.00
C LEU A 285 -1.78 -6.25 -4.35
N VAL A 286 -3.11 -6.22 -4.52
CA VAL A 286 -3.93 -7.39 -4.84
C VAL A 286 -3.47 -8.14 -6.10
N ALA A 287 -2.94 -7.42 -7.10
CA ALA A 287 -2.43 -8.02 -8.33
C ALA A 287 -1.13 -8.81 -8.04
N PHE A 288 -0.18 -8.18 -7.34
CA PHE A 288 1.10 -8.80 -7.01
C PHE A 288 0.96 -9.93 -5.99
N GLU A 289 0.05 -9.82 -5.02
CA GLU A 289 -0.32 -10.89 -4.09
C GLU A 289 -0.90 -12.11 -4.82
N SER A 290 -1.78 -11.88 -5.80
CA SER A 290 -2.32 -12.93 -6.66
C SER A 290 -1.25 -13.62 -7.49
N MET A 291 -0.41 -12.81 -8.13
CA MET A 291 0.66 -13.32 -8.96
C MET A 291 1.72 -14.06 -8.13
N ALA A 292 1.98 -13.64 -6.87
CA ALA A 292 2.81 -14.40 -5.95
C ALA A 292 2.22 -15.79 -5.68
N CYS A 293 0.91 -15.92 -5.55
CA CYS A 293 0.22 -17.22 -5.48
C CYS A 293 0.25 -18.03 -6.79
N GLY A 294 0.87 -17.50 -7.85
CA GLY A 294 0.86 -18.06 -9.20
C GLY A 294 -0.49 -17.90 -9.89
N THR A 295 -1.37 -17.05 -9.36
CA THR A 295 -2.68 -16.77 -9.95
C THR A 295 -2.54 -15.62 -10.96
N PRO A 296 -2.72 -15.88 -12.27
CA PRO A 296 -2.62 -14.86 -13.31
C PRO A 296 -3.58 -13.69 -13.08
N VAL A 297 -3.24 -12.51 -13.62
CA VAL A 297 -4.03 -11.29 -13.44
C VAL A 297 -4.55 -10.77 -14.78
N ALA A 298 -5.84 -10.45 -14.82
CA ALA A 298 -6.43 -9.56 -15.82
C ALA A 298 -6.84 -8.26 -15.13
N ALA A 299 -6.39 -7.10 -15.63
CA ALA A 299 -6.60 -5.83 -14.96
C ALA A 299 -6.91 -4.68 -15.93
N PHE A 300 -7.59 -3.64 -15.45
CA PHE A 300 -7.64 -2.37 -16.18
C PHE A 300 -6.28 -1.66 -16.13
N ALA A 301 -5.89 -1.05 -17.26
CA ALA A 301 -4.67 -0.26 -17.40
C ALA A 301 -4.86 1.15 -16.83
N ARG A 302 -4.76 1.30 -15.50
CA ARG A 302 -4.71 2.61 -14.80
C ARG A 302 -3.54 2.74 -13.84
N GLY A 303 -3.08 3.96 -13.64
CA GLY A 303 -2.12 4.34 -12.61
C GLY A 303 -0.80 3.60 -12.66
N GLY A 304 -0.14 3.57 -11.50
CA GLY A 304 1.05 2.77 -11.28
C GLY A 304 0.82 1.27 -11.47
N LEU A 305 -0.40 0.75 -11.27
CA LEU A 305 -0.70 -0.64 -11.59
C LEU A 305 -0.42 -0.98 -13.06
N ALA A 306 -0.83 -0.12 -13.99
CA ALA A 306 -0.59 -0.32 -15.43
C ALA A 306 0.90 -0.28 -15.77
N GLU A 307 1.60 0.73 -15.23
CA GLU A 307 3.05 0.90 -15.37
C GLU A 307 3.80 -0.35 -14.91
N LEU A 308 3.50 -0.83 -13.71
CA LEU A 308 4.22 -1.94 -13.09
C LEU A 308 3.89 -3.30 -13.72
N LEU A 309 2.71 -3.45 -14.33
CA LEU A 309 2.29 -4.68 -15.02
C LEU A 309 2.60 -4.69 -16.52
N ALA A 310 3.14 -3.62 -17.09
CA ALA A 310 3.38 -3.51 -18.54
C ALA A 310 4.26 -4.64 -19.09
N GLU A 311 5.26 -5.08 -18.32
CA GLU A 311 6.17 -6.19 -18.68
C GLU A 311 5.91 -7.47 -17.84
N ALA A 312 4.80 -7.51 -17.12
CA ALA A 312 4.43 -8.66 -16.30
C ALA A 312 3.72 -9.74 -17.14
N PRO A 313 3.75 -11.01 -16.70
CA PRO A 313 2.87 -12.07 -17.22
C PRO A 313 1.43 -11.85 -16.70
N ALA A 314 0.83 -10.73 -17.08
CA ALA A 314 -0.52 -10.29 -16.79
C ALA A 314 -1.16 -9.75 -18.08
N CYS A 315 -2.47 -9.56 -18.09
CA CYS A 315 -3.17 -8.96 -19.23
C CYS A 315 -3.84 -7.65 -18.80
N LEU A 316 -3.41 -6.55 -19.43
CA LEU A 316 -4.01 -5.24 -19.24
C LEU A 316 -5.09 -4.99 -20.30
N ALA A 317 -6.24 -4.51 -19.85
CA ALA A 317 -7.38 -4.13 -20.67
C ALA A 317 -7.57 -2.61 -20.66
N ALA A 318 -8.23 -2.11 -21.71
CA ALA A 318 -8.68 -0.72 -21.74
C ALA A 318 -9.59 -0.44 -20.53
N SER A 319 -9.32 0.68 -19.86
CA SER A 319 -9.99 1.08 -18.64
C SER A 319 -11.51 1.21 -18.80
N ASP A 320 -12.26 0.73 -17.80
CA ASP A 320 -13.74 0.63 -17.76
C ASP A 320 -14.39 -0.18 -18.90
N SER A 321 -13.63 -0.80 -19.80
CA SER A 321 -14.19 -1.59 -20.90
C SER A 321 -14.39 -3.05 -20.49
N VAL A 322 -15.64 -3.41 -20.19
CA VAL A 322 -16.04 -4.78 -19.86
C VAL A 322 -15.66 -5.78 -20.96
N PRO A 323 -15.92 -5.54 -22.26
CA PRO A 323 -15.53 -6.47 -23.31
C PRO A 323 -14.01 -6.67 -23.40
N ALA A 324 -13.23 -5.58 -23.29
CA ALA A 324 -11.77 -5.68 -23.31
C ALA A 324 -11.23 -6.43 -22.09
N LEU A 325 -11.87 -6.27 -20.93
CA LEU A 325 -11.54 -7.03 -19.73
C LEU A 325 -11.86 -8.51 -19.89
N ALA A 326 -12.98 -8.85 -20.53
CA ALA A 326 -13.35 -10.23 -20.83
C ALA A 326 -12.33 -10.90 -21.77
N ASP A 327 -11.82 -10.19 -22.78
CA ASP A 327 -10.72 -10.67 -23.63
C ASP A 327 -9.40 -10.84 -22.86
N ALA A 328 -9.09 -9.91 -21.95
CA ALA A 328 -7.92 -10.00 -21.09
C ALA A 328 -8.01 -11.20 -20.12
N ILE A 329 -9.20 -11.52 -19.61
CA ILE A 329 -9.46 -12.69 -18.76
C ILE A 329 -9.08 -13.98 -19.50
N ASP A 330 -9.53 -14.13 -20.75
CA ASP A 330 -9.23 -15.31 -21.56
C ASP A 330 -7.74 -15.49 -21.79
N ARG A 331 -7.05 -14.41 -22.14
CA ARG A 331 -5.60 -14.42 -22.36
C ARG A 331 -4.85 -14.73 -21.06
N ALA A 332 -5.22 -14.10 -19.95
CA ALA A 332 -4.55 -14.28 -18.66
C ALA A 332 -4.59 -15.74 -18.17
N ARG A 333 -5.69 -16.46 -18.43
CA ARG A 333 -5.85 -17.88 -18.06
C ARG A 333 -4.85 -18.82 -18.73
N THR A 334 -4.19 -18.38 -19.81
CA THR A 334 -3.20 -19.19 -20.53
C THR A 334 -1.80 -19.10 -19.92
N PHE A 335 -1.55 -18.18 -18.99
CA PHE A 335 -0.23 -18.03 -18.39
C PHE A 335 0.15 -19.22 -17.51
N ASP A 336 1.42 -19.63 -17.61
CA ASP A 336 2.00 -20.59 -16.69
C ASP A 336 2.12 -19.98 -15.28
N ARG A 337 1.45 -20.62 -14.31
CA ARG A 337 1.37 -20.17 -12.93
C ARG A 337 2.75 -20.00 -12.27
N ARG A 338 3.72 -20.88 -12.60
CA ARG A 338 5.07 -20.79 -12.04
C ARG A 338 5.83 -19.60 -12.61
N LYS A 339 5.69 -19.31 -13.91
CA LYS A 339 6.25 -18.10 -14.53
C LYS A 339 5.68 -16.84 -13.91
N VAL A 340 4.36 -16.80 -13.68
CA VAL A 340 3.69 -15.68 -12.99
C VAL A 340 4.30 -15.43 -11.61
N ARG A 341 4.40 -16.49 -10.79
CA ARG A 341 5.02 -16.38 -9.46
C ARG A 341 6.49 -15.95 -9.53
N ASN A 342 7.27 -16.59 -10.38
CA ASN A 342 8.71 -16.34 -10.47
C ASN A 342 9.00 -14.88 -10.84
N TRP A 343 8.15 -14.27 -11.68
CA TRP A 343 8.26 -12.86 -12.03
C TRP A 343 8.12 -11.96 -10.79
N VAL A 344 7.12 -12.20 -9.94
CA VAL A 344 6.91 -11.43 -8.69
C VAL A 344 8.02 -11.67 -7.69
N VAL A 345 8.41 -12.93 -7.46
CA VAL A 345 9.49 -13.28 -6.52
C VAL A 345 10.80 -12.56 -6.89
N ALA A 346 11.10 -12.45 -8.18
CA ALA A 346 12.33 -11.83 -8.67
C ALA A 346 12.34 -10.30 -8.60
N ARG A 347 11.17 -9.64 -8.60
CA ARG A 347 11.07 -8.17 -8.79
C ARG A 347 10.40 -7.42 -7.64
N HIS A 348 9.48 -8.08 -6.94
CA HIS A 348 8.57 -7.49 -5.95
C HIS A 348 8.51 -8.33 -4.67
N SER A 349 9.58 -9.04 -4.29
CA SER A 349 9.62 -9.67 -2.98
C SER A 349 9.81 -8.62 -1.89
N LEU A 350 9.05 -8.75 -0.80
CA LEU A 350 9.13 -7.84 0.35
C LEU A 350 10.54 -7.71 0.92
N THR A 351 11.32 -8.80 0.93
CA THR A 351 12.72 -8.77 1.36
C THR A 351 13.56 -7.83 0.51
N GLN A 352 13.43 -7.88 -0.82
CA GLN A 352 14.18 -6.99 -1.72
C GLN A 352 13.70 -5.55 -1.62
N THR A 353 12.38 -5.32 -1.53
CA THR A 353 11.84 -3.97 -1.30
C THR A 353 12.40 -3.37 0.00
N ALA A 354 12.45 -4.16 1.07
CA ALA A 354 13.04 -3.72 2.33
C ALA A 354 14.54 -3.40 2.20
N GLN A 355 15.30 -4.16 1.40
CA GLN A 355 16.71 -3.85 1.13
C GLN A 355 16.90 -2.53 0.38
N ARG A 356 16.02 -2.19 -0.56
CA ARG A 356 16.05 -0.90 -1.27
C ARG A 356 15.80 0.26 -0.30
N TYR A 357 14.80 0.14 0.57
CA TYR A 357 14.58 1.12 1.63
C TYR A 357 15.76 1.23 2.58
N ILE A 358 16.38 0.13 3.00
CA ILE A 358 17.59 0.15 3.85
C ILE A 358 18.74 0.89 3.16
N GLN A 359 18.88 0.76 1.84
CA GLN A 359 19.85 1.54 1.08
C GLN A 359 19.51 3.03 1.12
N LEU A 360 18.26 3.40 0.81
CA LEU A 360 17.79 4.79 0.85
C LEU A 360 17.93 5.41 2.26
N TYR A 361 17.66 4.65 3.32
CA TYR A 361 17.87 5.10 4.70
C TYR A 361 19.34 5.50 4.93
N ARG A 362 20.30 4.71 4.44
CA ARG A 362 21.74 4.98 4.60
C ARG A 362 22.23 6.19 3.81
N GLU A 363 21.46 6.62 2.81
CA GLU A 363 21.73 7.83 2.04
C GLU A 363 21.26 9.09 2.78
N VAL A 364 20.19 8.99 3.57
CA VAL A 364 19.63 10.14 4.32
C VAL A 364 20.14 10.29 5.76
N MET A 365 20.74 9.24 6.33
CA MET A 365 21.30 9.27 7.68
C MET A 365 22.30 10.43 7.83
N VAL A 366 22.09 11.25 8.85
CA VAL A 366 23.06 12.26 9.34
C VAL A 366 23.79 11.64 10.54
N ARG A 367 25.11 11.82 10.63
CA ARG A 367 25.90 11.35 11.79
C ARG A 367 25.88 12.37 12.91
#